data_AF-A0A7V6JXV2-F1
#
_entry.id   AF-A0A7V6JXV2-F1
#
_cell.length_a   1.000
_cell.length_b   1.000
_cell.length_c   1.000
_cell.angle_alpha   90.00
_cell.angle_beta   90.00
_cell.angle_gamma   90.00
#
_symmetry.space_group_name_H-M   'P 1'
#
loop_
_entity.id
_entity.type
_entity.pdbx_description
1 polymer ?
#
loop_
_entity_poly.entity_id
_entity_poly.type
_entity_poly.pdbx_seq_one_letter_code
_entity_poly.pdbx_strand_id
1 'polypeptide(L)'
;MRLLKTILTLACLSCAPLILGQEPDTVLTLLFTGDIMGHDGQIASARNDSTGTYEYDSVFRYITPFISSADVATGNLEVTLGGPPYKGYPAFSSPDELAVACRNAGFDILVTANNHSADRGPKGIFRTLRVLGSLGIRHTGTWISPEERDIISPLMICHESMRIALLAYTYGTNGIVVPPPATVAYIDTIRAATDIRRAELLGADLTIIFIHWGIEYDTIPSAEQKKTAAALRRAGADIIIGSHPHVVQPVAAERDSAGIRNPVVWSMGNFVSNQRTRRRDGGIMIRLDITAKGDTAFISDAGYVLTWVYTPVENGKKKFYILPCAEFEKKPELFQSSGHYDSMMLYVKDARRLLDNHGSGFREMTLTDGKWIGVTR
;
A
#
# COMPACT_ATOMS: atom_id res chain seq x y z
N MET A 1 -55.63 29.95 -64.62
CA MET A 1 -55.25 28.97 -63.57
C MET A 1 -53.83 29.27 -63.11
N ARG A 2 -53.57 29.10 -61.81
CA ARG A 2 -52.58 29.81 -60.97
C ARG A 2 -51.10 29.53 -61.34
N LEU A 3 -50.28 30.58 -61.36
CA LEU A 3 -48.81 30.52 -61.27
C LEU A 3 -48.40 30.20 -59.82
N LEU A 4 -47.64 29.12 -59.61
CA LEU A 4 -46.90 28.89 -58.36
C LEU A 4 -45.46 29.36 -58.55
N LYS A 5 -45.05 30.39 -57.80
CA LYS A 5 -43.64 30.77 -57.60
C LYS A 5 -43.13 30.02 -56.38
N THR A 6 -42.20 29.08 -56.58
CA THR A 6 -41.50 28.40 -55.49
C THR A 6 -40.34 29.29 -55.03
N ILE A 7 -40.40 29.78 -53.80
CA ILE A 7 -39.29 30.49 -53.13
C ILE A 7 -38.35 29.44 -52.55
N LEU A 8 -37.09 29.44 -52.99
CA LEU A 8 -36.03 28.60 -52.43
C LEU A 8 -35.34 29.41 -51.32
N THR A 9 -35.65 29.10 -50.05
CA THR A 9 -34.98 29.71 -48.90
C THR A 9 -33.70 28.94 -48.61
N LEU A 10 -32.54 29.53 -48.91
CA LEU A 10 -31.24 28.99 -48.54
C LEU A 10 -31.05 29.20 -47.02
N ALA A 11 -31.22 28.14 -46.22
CA ALA A 11 -30.87 28.16 -44.81
C ALA A 11 -29.35 28.01 -44.67
N CYS A 12 -28.65 29.12 -44.39
CA CYS A 12 -27.26 29.07 -43.91
C CYS A 12 -27.25 28.41 -42.53
N LEU A 13 -26.87 27.13 -42.45
CA LEU A 13 -26.45 26.50 -41.21
C LEU A 13 -25.12 27.13 -40.78
N SER A 14 -25.17 28.02 -39.80
CA SER A 14 -23.99 28.44 -39.06
C SER A 14 -23.46 27.25 -38.27
N CYS A 15 -22.35 26.65 -38.69
CA CYS A 15 -21.56 25.76 -37.84
C CYS A 15 -20.95 26.60 -36.71
N ALA A 16 -21.61 26.62 -35.55
CA ALA A 16 -20.94 27.01 -34.32
C ALA A 16 -19.88 25.94 -34.00
N PRO A 17 -18.63 26.32 -33.68
CA PRO A 17 -17.64 25.35 -33.24
C PRO A 17 -18.17 24.67 -31.97
N LEU A 18 -18.16 23.34 -31.97
CA LEU A 18 -18.34 22.55 -30.75
C LEU A 18 -17.20 22.98 -29.82
N ILE A 19 -17.52 23.77 -28.79
CA ILE A 19 -16.64 23.91 -27.65
C ILE A 19 -16.74 22.57 -26.94
N LEU A 20 -15.83 21.65 -27.26
CA LEU A 20 -15.55 20.49 -26.42
C LEU A 20 -15.19 21.06 -25.05
N GLY A 21 -16.13 21.00 -24.12
CA GLY A 21 -15.85 21.29 -22.71
C GLY A 21 -14.69 20.40 -22.30
N GLN A 22 -13.68 20.99 -21.66
CA GLN A 22 -12.58 20.25 -21.10
C GLN A 22 -13.18 19.22 -20.12
N GLU A 23 -13.02 17.92 -20.42
CA GLU A 23 -13.50 16.89 -19.49
C GLU A 23 -12.89 17.15 -18.11
N PRO A 24 -13.67 17.00 -17.03
CA PRO A 24 -13.16 17.21 -15.69
C PRO A 24 -11.97 16.28 -15.42
N ASP A 25 -10.93 16.81 -14.78
CA ASP A 25 -9.74 16.04 -14.44
C ASP A 25 -10.14 14.79 -13.62
N THR A 26 -9.78 13.59 -14.09
CA THR A 26 -9.98 12.34 -13.33
C THR A 26 -8.89 12.22 -12.27
N VAL A 27 -9.29 11.90 -11.03
CA VAL A 27 -8.37 11.66 -9.91
C VAL A 27 -8.47 10.21 -9.46
N LEU A 28 -7.33 9.52 -9.43
CA LEU A 28 -7.15 8.19 -8.86
C LEU A 28 -6.41 8.30 -7.52
N THR A 29 -7.07 7.95 -6.42
CA THR A 29 -6.46 7.88 -5.09
C THR A 29 -5.86 6.49 -4.85
N LEU A 30 -4.54 6.46 -4.67
CA LEU A 30 -3.78 5.27 -4.27
C LEU A 30 -3.46 5.33 -2.77
N LEU A 31 -3.65 4.22 -2.07
CA LEU A 31 -3.27 4.06 -0.67
C LEU A 31 -2.30 2.88 -0.50
N PHE A 32 -1.22 3.10 0.24
CA PHE A 32 -0.23 2.06 0.57
C PHE A 32 -0.13 1.90 2.08
N THR A 33 -0.02 0.66 2.55
CA THR A 33 0.20 0.35 3.96
C THR A 33 1.49 -0.44 4.17
N GLY A 34 2.05 -0.31 5.36
CA GLY A 34 3.20 -1.09 5.82
C GLY A 34 2.91 -2.59 6.03
N ASP A 35 3.74 -3.20 6.88
CA ASP A 35 3.81 -4.66 7.04
C ASP A 35 2.56 -5.22 7.73
N ILE A 36 1.87 -6.14 7.05
CA ILE A 36 0.76 -6.93 7.60
C ILE A 36 1.34 -8.24 8.13
N MET A 37 1.55 -8.28 9.44
CA MET A 37 2.16 -9.42 10.13
C MET A 37 1.11 -10.24 10.90
N GLY A 38 1.43 -11.52 11.13
CA GLY A 38 0.58 -12.46 11.88
C GLY A 38 1.35 -13.16 12.99
N HIS A 39 1.80 -12.42 14.01
CA HIS A 39 2.55 -13.00 15.13
C HIS A 39 1.71 -13.95 15.99
N ASP A 40 2.36 -14.81 16.80
CA ASP A 40 1.67 -15.81 17.65
C ASP A 40 0.57 -15.19 18.53
N GLY A 41 0.82 -13.98 19.07
CA GLY A 41 -0.18 -13.24 19.86
C GLY A 41 -1.39 -12.77 19.05
N GLN A 42 -1.21 -12.41 17.77
CA GLN A 42 -2.30 -12.01 16.87
C GLN A 42 -3.12 -13.23 16.44
N ILE A 43 -2.45 -14.35 16.13
CA ILE A 43 -3.11 -15.64 15.82
C ILE A 43 -3.96 -16.09 17.03
N ALA A 44 -3.39 -16.03 18.24
CA ALA A 44 -4.11 -16.37 19.47
C ALA A 44 -5.30 -15.41 19.75
N SER A 45 -5.12 -14.11 19.49
CA SER A 45 -6.19 -13.10 19.62
C SER A 45 -7.36 -13.36 18.68
N ALA A 46 -7.07 -13.76 17.44
CA ALA A 46 -8.08 -14.01 16.41
C ALA A 46 -8.82 -15.34 16.62
N ARG A 47 -8.22 -16.30 17.33
CA ARG A 47 -8.83 -17.62 17.54
C ARG A 47 -10.06 -17.54 18.42
N ASN A 48 -11.17 -18.03 17.89
CA ASN A 48 -12.38 -18.35 18.64
C ASN A 48 -12.24 -19.76 19.23
N ASP A 49 -12.18 -19.88 20.56
CA ASP A 49 -11.91 -21.18 21.21
C ASP A 49 -13.11 -22.14 21.16
N SER A 50 -14.32 -21.63 21.00
CA SER A 50 -15.53 -22.44 20.94
C SER A 50 -15.71 -23.11 19.57
N THR A 51 -15.30 -22.43 18.49
CA THR A 51 -15.46 -22.92 17.11
C THR A 51 -14.16 -23.41 16.49
N GLY A 52 -13.01 -22.97 17.01
CA GLY A 52 -11.68 -23.20 16.43
C GLY A 52 -11.39 -22.33 15.20
N THR A 53 -12.29 -21.43 14.80
CA THR A 53 -12.12 -20.50 13.66
C THR A 53 -11.31 -19.27 14.05
N TYR A 54 -10.90 -18.48 13.05
CA TYR A 54 -10.15 -17.23 13.25
C TYR A 54 -10.95 -16.01 12.78
N GLU A 55 -10.89 -14.93 13.56
CA GLU A 55 -11.64 -13.70 13.31
C GLU A 55 -10.67 -12.50 13.36
N TYR A 56 -10.45 -11.86 12.20
CA TYR A 56 -9.50 -10.75 12.06
C TYR A 56 -10.15 -9.40 11.73
N ASP A 57 -11.45 -9.34 11.38
CA ASP A 57 -12.11 -8.10 10.95
C ASP A 57 -11.98 -6.97 11.97
N SER A 58 -12.02 -7.30 13.27
CA SER A 58 -11.90 -6.31 14.33
C SER A 58 -10.57 -5.56 14.28
N VAL A 59 -9.50 -6.17 13.77
CA VAL A 59 -8.16 -5.56 13.64
C VAL A 59 -8.20 -4.31 12.79
N PHE A 60 -8.99 -4.32 11.71
CA PHE A 60 -9.07 -3.25 10.73
C PHE A 60 -10.23 -2.29 10.98
N ARG A 61 -11.05 -2.50 12.01
CA ARG A 61 -12.29 -1.76 12.26
C ARG A 61 -12.15 -0.24 12.14
N TYR A 62 -11.13 0.35 12.78
CA TYR A 62 -10.95 1.80 12.82
C TYR A 62 -10.26 2.38 11.59
N ILE A 63 -9.57 1.54 10.81
CA ILE A 63 -8.82 1.97 9.63
C ILE A 63 -9.55 1.67 8.32
N THR A 64 -10.57 0.80 8.35
CA THR A 64 -11.42 0.45 7.20
C THR A 64 -11.94 1.69 6.46
N PRO A 65 -12.47 2.74 7.12
CA PRO A 65 -12.93 3.93 6.41
C PRO A 65 -11.85 4.63 5.57
N PHE A 66 -10.58 4.56 6.00
CA PHE A 66 -9.46 5.13 5.26
C PHE A 66 -9.12 4.28 4.04
N ILE A 67 -9.02 2.95 4.24
CA ILE A 67 -8.71 2.00 3.17
C ILE A 67 -9.78 2.04 2.08
N SER A 68 -11.06 1.90 2.46
CA SER A 68 -12.18 1.86 1.52
C SER A 68 -12.51 3.21 0.86
N SER A 69 -11.88 4.31 1.30
CA SER A 69 -12.04 5.62 0.65
C SER A 69 -11.07 5.84 -0.51
N ALA A 70 -10.06 4.97 -0.67
CA ALA A 70 -9.16 4.99 -1.80
C ALA A 70 -9.73 4.16 -2.96
N ASP A 71 -9.38 4.54 -4.19
CA ASP A 71 -9.75 3.76 -5.37
C ASP A 71 -8.95 2.47 -5.48
N VAL A 72 -7.71 2.48 -5.01
CA VAL A 72 -6.84 1.30 -4.92
C VAL A 72 -6.03 1.32 -3.64
N ALA A 73 -6.21 0.30 -2.79
CA ALA A 73 -5.41 0.08 -1.60
C ALA A 73 -4.46 -1.12 -1.75
N THR A 74 -3.18 -0.90 -1.42
CA THR A 74 -2.10 -1.89 -1.51
C THR A 74 -1.41 -2.10 -0.17
N GLY A 75 -1.24 -3.34 0.27
CA GLY A 75 -0.51 -3.69 1.50
C GLY A 75 0.63 -4.69 1.27
N ASN A 76 1.61 -4.72 2.18
CA ASN A 76 2.64 -5.77 2.21
C ASN A 76 2.17 -6.96 3.05
N LEU A 77 1.84 -8.09 2.41
CA LEU A 77 1.51 -9.32 3.13
C LEU A 77 2.80 -10.06 3.49
N GLU A 78 3.35 -9.76 4.67
CA GLU A 78 4.61 -10.29 5.16
C GLU A 78 4.42 -11.55 6.02
N VAL A 79 3.58 -12.43 5.50
CA VAL A 79 3.32 -13.76 6.04
C VAL A 79 3.02 -14.69 4.88
N THR A 80 3.19 -15.99 5.10
CA THR A 80 2.57 -16.97 4.20
C THR A 80 1.17 -17.34 4.70
N LEU A 81 0.28 -17.71 3.78
CA LEU A 81 -1.00 -18.38 4.08
C LEU A 81 -0.83 -19.88 3.79
N GLY A 82 0.17 -20.47 4.45
CA GLY A 82 0.64 -21.84 4.22
C GLY A 82 -0.28 -22.94 4.79
N GLY A 83 -1.33 -22.56 5.54
CA GLY A 83 -2.20 -23.49 6.26
C GLY A 83 -1.60 -23.96 7.60
N PRO A 84 -2.33 -24.82 8.33
CA PRO A 84 -1.89 -25.31 9.63
C PRO A 84 -0.62 -26.20 9.53
N PRO A 85 0.21 -26.27 10.59
CA PRO A 85 0.07 -25.50 11.83
C PRO A 85 0.42 -24.02 11.61
N TYR A 86 -0.46 -23.16 12.13
CA TYR A 86 -0.23 -21.72 12.11
C TYR A 86 0.88 -21.34 13.08
N LYS A 87 1.70 -20.37 12.68
CA LYS A 87 2.85 -19.89 13.44
C LYS A 87 3.13 -18.45 13.07
N GLY A 88 3.51 -17.64 14.04
CA GLY A 88 3.75 -16.22 13.82
C GLY A 88 5.18 -15.74 14.02
N TYR A 89 6.16 -16.61 14.25
CA TYR A 89 7.62 -16.34 14.19
C TYR A 89 8.37 -17.63 14.57
N PRO A 90 9.56 -17.96 14.01
CA PRO A 90 10.31 -17.25 12.97
C PRO A 90 9.85 -17.55 11.53
N ALA A 91 9.06 -18.62 11.34
CA ALA A 91 8.54 -19.02 10.04
C ALA A 91 7.02 -18.91 10.02
N PHE A 92 6.52 -17.83 9.44
CA PHE A 92 5.11 -17.45 9.44
C PHE A 92 4.26 -18.42 8.61
N SER A 93 3.09 -18.75 9.14
CA SER A 93 1.92 -19.23 8.40
C SER A 93 0.69 -18.73 9.15
N SER A 94 0.01 -17.75 8.57
CA SER A 94 -1.19 -17.15 9.15
C SER A 94 -2.44 -17.88 8.68
N PRO A 95 -3.52 -17.85 9.48
CA PRO A 95 -4.86 -18.24 9.02
C PRO A 95 -5.30 -17.44 7.79
N ASP A 96 -6.05 -18.10 6.91
CA ASP A 96 -6.56 -17.48 5.67
C ASP A 96 -7.47 -16.29 5.97
N GLU A 97 -8.13 -16.31 7.14
CA GLU A 97 -9.02 -15.27 7.62
C GLU A 97 -8.34 -13.91 7.82
N LEU A 98 -7.00 -13.87 7.93
CA LEU A 98 -6.27 -12.60 7.89
C LEU A 98 -6.42 -11.93 6.51
N ALA A 99 -6.29 -12.68 5.42
CA ALA A 99 -6.49 -12.14 4.07
C ALA A 99 -7.96 -11.82 3.78
N VAL A 100 -8.90 -12.59 4.36
CA VAL A 100 -10.33 -12.26 4.31
C VAL A 100 -10.58 -10.90 4.97
N ALA A 101 -10.01 -10.65 6.16
CA ALA A 101 -10.15 -9.37 6.83
C ALA A 101 -9.49 -8.21 6.05
N CYS A 102 -8.35 -8.45 5.38
CA CYS A 102 -7.78 -7.46 4.46
C CYS A 102 -8.75 -7.13 3.32
N ARG A 103 -9.35 -8.14 2.68
CA ARG A 103 -10.37 -7.91 1.63
C ARG A 103 -11.54 -7.10 2.17
N ASN A 104 -12.08 -7.48 3.33
CA ASN A 104 -13.23 -6.81 3.95
C ASN A 104 -12.91 -5.36 4.33
N ALA A 105 -11.67 -5.07 4.71
CA ALA A 105 -11.20 -3.72 4.98
C ALA A 105 -11.05 -2.85 3.71
N GLY A 106 -11.03 -3.46 2.53
CA GLY A 106 -10.95 -2.77 1.24
C GLY A 106 -9.60 -2.87 0.51
N PHE A 107 -8.72 -3.81 0.87
CA PHE A 107 -7.48 -4.01 0.11
C PHE A 107 -7.75 -4.66 -1.25
N ASP A 108 -7.30 -4.01 -2.32
CA ASP A 108 -7.36 -4.50 -3.70
C ASP A 108 -6.14 -5.33 -4.07
N ILE A 109 -4.98 -4.96 -3.52
CA ILE A 109 -3.69 -5.55 -3.87
C ILE A 109 -2.93 -5.90 -2.59
N LEU A 110 -2.34 -7.09 -2.56
CA LEU A 110 -1.32 -7.46 -1.58
C LEU A 110 -0.04 -7.83 -2.29
N VAL A 111 1.04 -7.10 -2.02
CA VAL A 111 2.36 -7.48 -2.50
C VAL A 111 2.92 -8.59 -1.62
N THR A 112 3.60 -9.54 -2.25
CA THR A 112 4.07 -10.76 -1.61
C THR A 112 5.59 -10.92 -1.67
N ALA A 113 6.33 -9.98 -2.27
CA ALA A 113 7.79 -9.94 -2.24
C ALA A 113 8.28 -9.35 -0.91
N ASN A 114 8.69 -10.21 0.01
CA ASN A 114 9.31 -9.84 1.29
C ASN A 114 10.21 -11.00 1.78
N ASN A 115 10.91 -10.80 2.88
CA ASN A 115 11.79 -11.83 3.44
C ASN A 115 11.05 -13.07 3.95
N HIS A 116 9.75 -12.95 4.25
CA HIS A 116 8.89 -14.01 4.74
C HIS A 116 8.09 -14.75 3.66
N SER A 117 8.24 -14.37 2.39
CA SER A 117 7.55 -15.00 1.25
C SER A 117 7.73 -16.52 1.18
N ALA A 118 8.88 -17.01 1.65
CA ALA A 118 9.30 -18.40 1.50
C ALA A 118 9.28 -19.20 2.81
N ASP A 119 8.68 -18.69 3.89
CA ASP A 119 8.70 -19.35 5.21
C ASP A 119 8.10 -20.77 5.20
N ARG A 120 7.23 -21.06 4.23
CA ARG A 120 6.64 -22.39 3.99
C ARG A 120 7.07 -22.98 2.64
N GLY A 121 8.20 -22.52 2.13
CA GLY A 121 8.78 -22.90 0.85
C GLY A 121 7.84 -22.66 -0.35
N PRO A 122 8.11 -23.32 -1.50
CA PRO A 122 7.28 -23.21 -2.70
C PRO A 122 5.80 -23.52 -2.46
N LYS A 123 5.50 -24.52 -1.62
CA LYS A 123 4.11 -24.87 -1.28
C LYS A 123 3.39 -23.73 -0.56
N GLY A 124 4.10 -23.02 0.32
CA GLY A 124 3.63 -21.81 0.98
C GLY A 124 3.30 -20.69 0.01
N ILE A 125 4.21 -20.43 -0.94
CA ILE A 125 4.01 -19.44 -2.00
C ILE A 125 2.75 -19.80 -2.80
N PHE A 126 2.68 -21.02 -3.36
CA PHE A 126 1.55 -21.43 -4.20
C PHE A 126 0.22 -21.36 -3.46
N ARG A 127 0.19 -21.78 -2.19
CA ARG A 127 -1.03 -21.72 -1.39
C ARG A 127 -1.42 -20.27 -1.09
N THR A 128 -0.46 -19.41 -0.77
CA THR A 128 -0.71 -17.97 -0.54
C THR A 128 -1.34 -17.34 -1.78
N LEU A 129 -0.76 -17.55 -2.96
CA LEU A 129 -1.29 -17.01 -4.22
C LEU A 129 -2.69 -17.56 -4.52
N ARG A 130 -2.95 -18.84 -4.24
CA ARG A 130 -4.29 -19.44 -4.40
C ARG A 130 -5.32 -18.78 -3.49
N VAL A 131 -5.00 -18.51 -2.23
CA VAL A 131 -5.92 -17.85 -1.29
C VAL A 131 -6.23 -16.44 -1.79
N LEU A 132 -5.20 -15.66 -2.12
CA LEU A 132 -5.39 -14.30 -2.64
C LEU A 132 -6.25 -14.31 -3.91
N GLY A 133 -5.95 -15.20 -4.85
CA GLY A 133 -6.74 -15.39 -6.07
C GLY A 133 -8.20 -15.78 -5.80
N SER A 134 -8.47 -16.69 -4.85
CA SER A 134 -9.84 -17.06 -4.47
C SER A 134 -10.62 -15.91 -3.82
N LEU A 135 -9.90 -14.96 -3.22
CA LEU A 135 -10.47 -13.76 -2.62
C LEU A 135 -10.54 -12.59 -3.63
N GLY A 136 -10.10 -12.78 -4.88
CA GLY A 136 -10.03 -11.70 -5.87
C GLY A 136 -9.04 -10.58 -5.51
N ILE A 137 -8.17 -10.80 -4.51
CA ILE A 137 -7.10 -9.87 -4.16
C ILE A 137 -6.00 -10.06 -5.20
N ARG A 138 -5.66 -9.00 -5.93
CA ARG A 138 -4.55 -9.05 -6.89
C ARG A 138 -3.22 -9.08 -6.15
N HIS A 139 -2.20 -9.69 -6.74
CA HIS A 139 -0.90 -9.80 -6.11
C HIS A 139 0.25 -9.68 -7.10
N THR A 140 1.41 -9.27 -6.61
CA THR A 140 2.68 -9.25 -7.36
C THR A 140 3.86 -9.39 -6.39
N GLY A 141 5.00 -9.85 -6.91
CA GLY A 141 6.24 -10.06 -6.15
C GLY A 141 6.61 -11.53 -5.93
N THR A 142 5.64 -12.43 -6.00
CA THR A 142 5.87 -13.88 -6.11
C THR A 142 4.93 -14.52 -7.13
N TRP A 143 5.38 -15.61 -7.75
CA TRP A 143 4.63 -16.33 -8.78
C TRP A 143 4.87 -17.84 -8.68
N ILE A 144 3.93 -18.63 -9.19
CA ILE A 144 4.04 -20.09 -9.23
C ILE A 144 5.11 -20.56 -10.24
N SER A 145 5.43 -19.72 -11.23
CA SER A 145 6.36 -19.99 -12.33
C SER A 145 6.91 -18.69 -12.95
N PRO A 146 8.06 -18.72 -13.64
CA PRO A 146 8.50 -17.61 -14.47
C PRO A 146 7.51 -17.23 -15.58
N GLU A 147 6.80 -18.21 -16.14
CA GLU A 147 5.79 -17.99 -17.18
C GLU A 147 4.59 -17.21 -16.64
N GLU A 148 4.12 -17.54 -15.42
CA GLU A 148 3.07 -16.76 -14.74
C GLU A 148 3.54 -15.33 -14.45
N ARG A 149 4.80 -15.15 -13.99
CA ARG A 149 5.39 -13.81 -13.82
C ARG A 149 5.32 -13.01 -15.11
N ASP A 150 5.71 -13.61 -16.23
CA ASP A 150 5.73 -12.92 -17.52
C ASP A 150 4.33 -12.60 -18.05
N ILE A 151 3.27 -13.22 -17.53
CA ILE A 151 1.87 -12.89 -17.86
C ILE A 151 1.33 -11.79 -16.95
N ILE A 152 1.63 -11.85 -15.64
CA ILE A 152 1.00 -11.01 -14.61
C ILE A 152 1.79 -9.73 -14.32
N SER A 153 3.10 -9.72 -14.58
CA SER A 153 4.00 -8.60 -14.23
C SER A 153 4.40 -7.76 -15.46
N PRO A 154 4.41 -6.41 -15.36
CA PRO A 154 3.98 -5.60 -14.22
C PRO A 154 2.48 -5.72 -13.96
N LEU A 155 2.07 -5.61 -12.69
CA LEU A 155 0.65 -5.57 -12.35
C LEU A 155 0.10 -4.22 -12.77
N MET A 156 -0.79 -4.21 -13.76
CA MET A 156 -1.39 -2.99 -14.28
C MET A 156 -2.64 -2.60 -13.47
N ILE A 157 -2.63 -1.40 -12.93
CA ILE A 157 -3.78 -0.73 -12.31
C ILE A 157 -4.38 0.19 -13.38
N CYS A 158 -5.53 -0.19 -13.91
CA CYS A 158 -6.25 0.61 -14.90
C CYS A 158 -7.44 1.31 -14.23
N HIS A 159 -7.51 2.63 -14.35
CA HIS A 159 -8.64 3.43 -13.87
C HIS A 159 -8.98 4.49 -14.91
N GLU A 160 -10.15 4.36 -15.53
CA GLU A 160 -10.55 5.16 -16.70
C GLU A 160 -9.47 5.16 -17.80
N SER A 161 -8.89 6.32 -18.10
CA SER A 161 -7.80 6.49 -19.08
C SER A 161 -6.41 6.23 -18.49
N MET A 162 -6.26 6.20 -17.15
CA MET A 162 -4.96 6.03 -16.48
C MET A 162 -4.54 4.57 -16.35
N ARG A 163 -3.25 4.32 -16.55
CA ARG A 163 -2.60 3.04 -16.36
C ARG A 163 -1.36 3.20 -15.49
N ILE A 164 -1.38 2.60 -14.31
CA ILE A 164 -0.27 2.63 -13.37
C ILE A 164 0.33 1.23 -13.26
N ALA A 165 1.62 1.10 -13.49
CA ALA A 165 2.32 -0.17 -13.31
C ALA A 165 2.80 -0.33 -11.87
N LEU A 166 2.51 -1.46 -11.24
CA LEU A 166 3.01 -1.83 -9.92
C LEU A 166 3.97 -3.02 -10.03
N LEU A 167 5.21 -2.81 -9.58
CA LEU A 167 6.25 -3.81 -9.47
C LEU A 167 6.64 -3.97 -8.00
N ALA A 168 6.89 -5.20 -7.56
CA ALA A 168 7.32 -5.48 -6.19
C ALA A 168 8.64 -6.23 -6.14
N TYR A 169 9.53 -5.90 -5.20
CA TYR A 169 10.83 -6.57 -5.02
C TYR A 169 11.20 -6.72 -3.54
N THR A 170 12.00 -7.74 -3.22
CA THR A 170 12.56 -7.95 -1.88
C THR A 170 14.07 -8.18 -1.88
N TYR A 171 14.74 -7.78 -0.81
CA TYR A 171 16.18 -8.00 -0.64
C TYR A 171 16.55 -9.49 -0.49
N GLY A 172 15.61 -10.36 -0.08
CA GLY A 172 15.92 -11.76 0.20
C GLY A 172 14.72 -12.54 0.74
N THR A 173 14.97 -13.77 1.18
CA THR A 173 13.98 -14.71 1.75
C THR A 173 14.49 -15.34 3.05
N ASN A 174 15.17 -14.56 3.90
CA ASN A 174 15.79 -15.04 5.15
C ASN A 174 16.74 -16.24 4.97
N GLY A 175 17.42 -16.32 3.81
CA GLY A 175 18.33 -17.42 3.46
C GLY A 175 17.63 -18.70 2.98
N ILE A 176 16.29 -18.72 2.91
CA ILE A 176 15.53 -19.84 2.37
C ILE A 176 15.66 -19.87 0.85
N VAL A 177 16.19 -20.96 0.33
CA VAL A 177 16.26 -21.22 -1.12
C VAL A 177 14.87 -21.53 -1.65
N VAL A 178 14.46 -20.81 -2.71
CA VAL A 178 13.21 -21.05 -3.43
C VAL A 178 13.53 -21.79 -4.73
N PRO A 179 13.40 -23.12 -4.79
CA PRO A 179 13.63 -23.85 -6.03
C PRO A 179 12.50 -23.58 -7.03
N PRO A 180 12.81 -23.64 -8.35
CA PRO A 180 11.79 -23.53 -9.38
C PRO A 180 10.72 -24.64 -9.24
N PRO A 181 9.49 -24.40 -9.71
CA PRO A 181 9.10 -23.26 -10.54
C PRO A 181 8.76 -21.98 -9.75
N ALA A 182 8.59 -22.06 -8.42
CA ALA A 182 8.27 -20.89 -7.61
C ALA A 182 9.27 -19.75 -7.84
N THR A 183 8.76 -18.53 -8.00
CA THR A 183 9.55 -17.35 -8.32
C THR A 183 9.30 -16.27 -7.27
N VAL A 184 10.37 -15.63 -6.79
CA VAL A 184 10.33 -14.45 -5.92
C VAL A 184 11.07 -13.32 -6.63
N ALA A 185 10.48 -12.12 -6.63
CA ALA A 185 11.11 -10.93 -7.20
C ALA A 185 12.21 -10.41 -6.26
N TYR A 186 13.44 -10.88 -6.42
CA TYR A 186 14.57 -10.31 -5.71
C TYR A 186 14.97 -8.95 -6.29
N ILE A 187 15.55 -8.08 -5.45
CA ILE A 187 16.12 -6.81 -5.89
C ILE A 187 17.30 -7.10 -6.84
N ASP A 188 17.07 -6.86 -8.12
CA ASP A 188 18.08 -6.80 -9.18
C ASP A 188 17.77 -5.55 -10.02
N THR A 189 18.65 -4.55 -9.95
CA THR A 189 18.41 -3.26 -10.62
C THR A 189 18.45 -3.33 -12.14
N ILE A 190 19.12 -4.33 -12.72
CA ILE A 190 19.14 -4.55 -14.17
C ILE A 190 17.81 -5.16 -14.61
N ARG A 191 17.33 -6.16 -13.86
CA ARG A 191 16.01 -6.75 -14.09
C ARG A 191 14.90 -5.70 -13.91
N ALA A 192 14.97 -4.92 -12.82
CA ALA A 192 13.98 -3.88 -12.54
C ALA A 192 13.92 -2.83 -13.66
N ALA A 193 15.07 -2.44 -14.24
CA ALA A 193 15.09 -1.55 -15.40
C ALA A 193 14.38 -2.14 -16.63
N THR A 194 14.54 -3.45 -16.85
CA THR A 194 13.83 -4.15 -17.94
C THR A 194 12.33 -4.21 -17.68
N ASP A 195 11.92 -4.47 -16.43
CA ASP A 195 10.51 -4.53 -16.03
C ASP A 195 9.84 -3.14 -16.10
N ILE A 196 10.55 -2.06 -15.73
CA ILE A 196 10.08 -0.66 -15.90
C ILE A 196 9.92 -0.33 -17.38
N ARG A 197 10.89 -0.69 -18.23
CA ARG A 197 10.75 -0.49 -19.67
C ARG A 197 9.57 -1.26 -20.26
N ARG A 198 9.32 -2.47 -19.74
CA ARG A 198 8.14 -3.25 -20.13
C ARG A 198 6.83 -2.56 -19.72
N ALA A 199 6.77 -1.96 -18.54
CA ALA A 199 5.61 -1.15 -18.11
C ALA A 199 5.32 -0.01 -19.09
N GLU A 200 6.35 0.74 -19.49
CA GLU A 200 6.24 1.81 -20.47
C GLU A 200 5.72 1.30 -21.82
N LEU A 201 6.22 0.16 -22.31
CA LEU A 201 5.76 -0.47 -23.56
C LEU A 201 4.30 -0.96 -23.49
N LEU A 202 3.79 -1.25 -22.29
CA LEU A 202 2.38 -1.58 -22.05
C LEU A 202 1.49 -0.33 -21.87
N GLY A 203 2.09 0.87 -22.00
CA GLY A 203 1.41 2.15 -21.89
C GLY A 203 1.12 2.56 -20.46
N ALA A 204 2.00 2.23 -19.50
CA ALA A 204 1.92 2.79 -18.16
C ALA A 204 2.24 4.30 -18.18
N ASP A 205 1.38 5.11 -17.57
CA ASP A 205 1.60 6.55 -17.37
C ASP A 205 2.59 6.81 -16.24
N LEU A 206 2.54 5.97 -15.19
CA LEU A 206 3.46 6.00 -14.06
C LEU A 206 3.83 4.57 -13.63
N THR A 207 5.06 4.41 -13.13
CA THR A 207 5.54 3.16 -12.56
C THR A 207 5.84 3.28 -11.06
N ILE A 208 5.25 2.39 -10.28
CA ILE A 208 5.42 2.26 -8.84
C ILE A 208 6.29 1.05 -8.53
N ILE A 209 7.32 1.26 -7.72
CA ILE A 209 8.13 0.20 -7.15
C ILE A 209 7.80 0.05 -5.66
N PHE A 210 7.14 -1.04 -5.30
CA PHE A 210 6.98 -1.46 -3.90
C PHE A 210 8.19 -2.32 -3.51
N ILE A 211 9.01 -1.89 -2.56
CA ILE A 211 10.30 -2.52 -2.28
C ILE A 211 10.48 -2.85 -0.80
N HIS A 212 10.83 -4.10 -0.53
CA HIS A 212 11.06 -4.63 0.81
C HIS A 212 12.57 -4.71 1.06
N TRP A 213 13.13 -3.78 1.84
CA TRP A 213 14.59 -3.49 1.87
C TRP A 213 15.07 -2.77 3.15
N GLY A 214 16.38 -2.60 3.28
CA GLY A 214 16.96 -1.82 4.36
C GLY A 214 17.37 -2.68 5.56
N ILE A 215 17.62 -2.01 6.68
CA ILE A 215 18.09 -2.64 7.91
C ILE A 215 16.96 -2.59 8.92
N GLU A 216 16.61 -3.74 9.51
CA GLU A 216 15.59 -3.80 10.55
C GLU A 216 15.84 -2.77 11.67
N TYR A 217 14.78 -2.05 12.01
CA TYR A 217 14.68 -1.11 13.12
C TYR A 217 15.51 0.17 13.00
N ASP A 218 16.27 0.34 11.92
CA ASP A 218 16.97 1.59 11.68
C ASP A 218 15.98 2.64 11.15
N THR A 219 15.94 3.81 11.80
CA THR A 219 15.00 4.88 11.45
C THR A 219 15.48 5.74 10.29
N ILE A 220 16.71 5.55 9.80
CA ILE A 220 17.29 6.30 8.69
C ILE A 220 17.65 5.34 7.55
N PRO A 221 17.36 5.68 6.29
CA PRO A 221 17.68 4.80 5.17
C PRO A 221 19.17 4.58 5.02
N SER A 222 19.55 3.32 4.81
CA SER A 222 20.93 2.90 4.63
C SER A 222 21.53 3.40 3.31
N ALA A 223 22.86 3.33 3.18
CA ALA A 223 23.54 3.67 1.93
C ALA A 223 23.09 2.79 0.76
N GLU A 224 22.82 1.50 1.01
CA GLU A 224 22.37 0.56 -0.03
C GLU A 224 20.93 0.85 -0.47
N GLN A 225 20.04 1.22 0.45
CA GLN A 225 18.70 1.72 0.10
C GLN A 225 18.82 2.92 -0.84
N LYS A 226 19.64 3.91 -0.48
CA LYS A 226 19.85 5.13 -1.29
C LYS A 226 20.39 4.82 -2.69
N LYS A 227 21.39 3.93 -2.77
CA LYS A 227 21.98 3.49 -4.03
C LYS A 227 20.96 2.76 -4.91
N THR A 228 20.17 1.87 -4.32
CA THR A 228 19.12 1.12 -5.03
C THR A 228 18.02 2.06 -5.51
N ALA A 229 17.54 3.00 -4.68
CA ALA A 229 16.55 4.00 -5.06
C ALA A 229 17.01 4.84 -6.25
N ALA A 230 18.26 5.29 -6.22
CA ALA A 230 18.86 6.07 -7.30
C ALA A 230 18.95 5.26 -8.61
N ALA A 231 19.22 3.95 -8.53
CA ALA A 231 19.22 3.07 -9.70
C ALA A 231 17.82 2.90 -10.30
N LEU A 232 16.81 2.64 -9.46
CA LEU A 232 15.42 2.53 -9.89
C LEU A 232 14.91 3.84 -10.51
N ARG A 233 15.24 4.98 -9.90
CA ARG A 233 14.91 6.31 -10.43
C ARG A 233 15.53 6.54 -11.81
N ARG A 234 16.83 6.23 -11.98
CA ARG A 234 17.50 6.32 -13.30
C ARG A 234 16.88 5.41 -14.35
N ALA A 235 16.28 4.30 -13.93
CA ALA A 235 15.61 3.37 -14.81
C ALA A 235 14.19 3.80 -15.22
N GLY A 236 13.66 4.89 -14.64
CA GLY A 236 12.34 5.44 -14.98
C GLY A 236 11.24 5.13 -13.96
N ALA A 237 11.56 4.63 -12.77
CA ALA A 237 10.54 4.53 -11.70
C ALA A 237 10.07 5.92 -11.28
N ASP A 238 8.75 6.12 -11.16
CA ASP A 238 8.13 7.38 -10.73
C ASP A 238 7.92 7.44 -9.22
N ILE A 239 7.50 6.33 -8.62
CA ILE A 239 7.16 6.24 -7.20
C ILE A 239 7.91 5.07 -6.58
N ILE A 240 8.53 5.29 -5.41
CA ILE A 240 9.17 4.23 -4.63
C ILE A 240 8.49 4.16 -3.26
N ILE A 241 7.91 3.00 -2.95
CA ILE A 241 7.20 2.71 -1.69
C ILE A 241 7.94 1.60 -0.95
N GLY A 242 8.58 1.94 0.17
CA GLY A 242 9.43 1.04 0.94
C GLY A 242 8.74 0.41 2.16
N SER A 243 9.14 -0.81 2.49
CA SER A 243 8.82 -1.53 3.74
C SER A 243 10.01 -2.39 4.20
N HIS A 244 9.86 -3.20 5.26
CA HIS A 244 10.85 -4.10 5.91
C HIS A 244 11.43 -3.62 7.25
N PRO A 245 11.91 -2.37 7.42
CA PRO A 245 12.56 -1.98 8.67
C PRO A 245 11.69 -2.09 9.94
N HIS A 246 10.38 -2.36 9.80
CA HIS A 246 9.40 -2.43 10.89
C HIS A 246 9.33 -1.17 11.76
N VAL A 247 9.90 -0.07 11.27
CA VAL A 247 9.84 1.29 11.82
C VAL A 247 9.58 2.25 10.68
N VAL A 248 8.97 3.39 10.99
CA VAL A 248 8.84 4.49 10.03
C VAL A 248 10.24 5.01 9.70
N GLN A 249 10.53 5.15 8.42
CA GLN A 249 11.66 5.93 7.91
C GLN A 249 11.10 7.19 7.18
N PRO A 250 11.94 8.19 6.86
CA PRO A 250 11.47 9.41 6.21
C PRO A 250 10.71 9.16 4.91
N VAL A 251 9.92 10.16 4.51
CA VAL A 251 9.27 10.23 3.19
C VAL A 251 9.69 11.53 2.54
N ALA A 252 10.01 11.50 1.25
CA ALA A 252 10.49 12.67 0.52
C ALA A 252 9.84 12.75 -0.85
N ALA A 253 9.48 13.95 -1.28
CA ALA A 253 9.14 14.25 -2.66
C ALA A 253 9.51 15.70 -2.99
N GLU A 254 9.75 15.98 -4.26
CA GLU A 254 9.91 17.31 -4.80
C GLU A 254 8.53 17.90 -5.10
N ARG A 255 8.29 19.16 -4.73
CA ARG A 255 7.02 19.84 -4.98
C ARG A 255 7.26 21.17 -5.67
N ASP A 256 6.57 21.39 -6.78
CA ASP A 256 6.56 22.67 -7.49
C ASP A 256 5.15 22.97 -8.04
N SER A 257 5.03 24.00 -8.88
CA SER A 257 3.74 24.42 -9.45
C SER A 257 3.12 23.41 -10.42
N ALA A 258 3.88 22.42 -10.91
CA ALA A 258 3.39 21.38 -11.79
C ALA A 258 2.98 20.09 -11.06
N GLY A 259 3.17 20.02 -9.73
CA GLY A 259 2.76 18.89 -8.91
C GLY A 259 3.89 18.32 -8.05
N ILE A 260 3.78 17.04 -7.75
CA ILE A 260 4.72 16.30 -6.91
C ILE A 260 5.53 15.37 -7.80
N ARG A 261 6.85 15.35 -7.60
CA ARG A 261 7.78 14.51 -8.34
C ARG A 261 8.64 13.71 -7.39
N ASN A 262 9.14 12.60 -7.92
CA ASN A 262 10.13 11.76 -7.28
C ASN A 262 9.79 11.31 -5.84
N PRO A 263 8.54 10.93 -5.50
CA PRO A 263 8.26 10.43 -4.16
C PRO A 263 9.06 9.16 -3.85
N VAL A 264 9.65 9.15 -2.66
CA VAL A 264 10.33 8.01 -2.06
C VAL A 264 9.88 7.90 -0.60
N VAL A 265 9.21 6.81 -0.29
CA VAL A 265 8.88 6.38 1.07
C VAL A 265 9.90 5.32 1.44
N TRP A 266 10.79 5.59 2.40
CA TRP A 266 11.88 4.66 2.70
C TRP A 266 11.41 3.41 3.45
N SER A 267 10.47 3.58 4.37
CA SER A 267 9.77 2.52 5.11
C SER A 267 8.50 3.05 5.73
N MET A 268 7.39 2.34 5.52
CA MET A 268 6.11 2.62 6.17
C MET A 268 6.03 2.08 7.61
N GLY A 269 6.90 1.15 7.99
CA GLY A 269 6.85 0.46 9.28
C GLY A 269 5.74 -0.59 9.36
N ASN A 270 5.39 -1.01 10.58
CA ASN A 270 4.37 -2.03 10.80
C ASN A 270 2.96 -1.45 10.59
N PHE A 271 2.17 -2.04 9.71
CA PHE A 271 0.74 -1.73 9.65
C PHE A 271 -0.02 -2.48 10.75
N VAL A 272 0.24 -3.78 10.90
CA VAL A 272 -0.21 -4.57 12.05
C VAL A 272 0.85 -5.58 12.46
N SER A 273 1.29 -5.53 13.72
CA SER A 273 2.26 -6.49 14.29
C SER A 273 2.10 -6.62 15.81
N ASN A 274 2.70 -7.64 16.42
CA ASN A 274 2.83 -7.77 17.87
C ASN A 274 4.19 -7.26 18.40
N GLN A 275 4.98 -6.56 17.59
CA GLN A 275 6.22 -5.92 18.05
C GLN A 275 5.86 -4.66 18.85
N ARG A 276 6.26 -4.57 20.12
CA ARG A 276 5.79 -3.50 21.04
C ARG A 276 6.87 -2.58 21.58
N THR A 277 8.13 -2.76 21.20
CA THR A 277 9.15 -1.80 21.66
C THR A 277 9.06 -0.52 20.85
N ARG A 278 9.51 0.58 21.46
CA ARG A 278 9.52 1.94 20.91
C ARG A 278 9.80 1.99 19.39
N ARG A 279 8.91 2.65 18.64
CA ARG A 279 8.89 2.86 17.17
C ARG A 279 8.46 1.68 16.31
N ARG A 280 8.37 0.48 16.87
CA ARG A 280 7.96 -0.74 16.14
C ARG A 280 6.48 -1.07 16.31
N ASP A 281 5.78 -0.25 17.08
CA ASP A 281 4.41 -0.44 17.53
C ASP A 281 3.35 0.22 16.64
N GLY A 282 3.79 0.89 15.58
CA GLY A 282 2.94 1.50 14.55
C GLY A 282 3.68 1.70 13.24
N GLY A 283 3.03 2.41 12.33
CA GLY A 283 3.51 2.69 10.98
C GLY A 283 2.75 3.87 10.36
N ILE A 284 2.96 4.10 9.07
CA ILE A 284 2.23 5.11 8.30
C ILE A 284 1.51 4.46 7.13
N MET A 285 0.31 4.96 6.81
CA MET A 285 -0.28 4.76 5.49
C MET A 285 0.13 5.93 4.59
N ILE A 286 0.35 5.65 3.31
CA ILE A 286 0.73 6.65 2.31
C ILE A 286 -0.42 6.82 1.33
N ARG A 287 -0.89 8.05 1.16
CA ARG A 287 -1.88 8.42 0.14
C ARG A 287 -1.21 9.21 -0.97
N LEU A 288 -1.48 8.84 -2.22
CA LEU A 288 -1.10 9.58 -3.41
C LEU A 288 -2.33 9.79 -4.28
N ASP A 289 -2.57 11.02 -4.72
CA ASP A 289 -3.59 11.32 -5.72
C ASP A 289 -2.91 11.52 -7.07
N ILE A 290 -3.32 10.72 -8.05
CA ILE A 290 -2.86 10.80 -9.44
C ILE A 290 -3.95 11.48 -10.25
N THR A 291 -3.62 12.58 -10.91
CA THR A 291 -4.55 13.33 -11.74
C THR A 291 -4.21 13.14 -13.21
N ALA A 292 -5.19 12.72 -14.01
CA ALA A 292 -5.11 12.76 -15.45
C ALA A 292 -5.60 14.12 -15.97
N LYS A 293 -4.77 14.74 -16.82
CA LYS A 293 -5.10 15.97 -17.55
C LYS A 293 -4.65 15.84 -19.00
N GLY A 294 -5.62 15.69 -19.91
CA GLY A 294 -5.33 15.32 -21.30
C GLY A 294 -4.59 13.99 -21.37
N ASP A 295 -3.50 13.95 -22.14
CA ASP A 295 -2.65 12.75 -22.30
C ASP A 295 -1.56 12.61 -21.23
N THR A 296 -1.68 13.31 -20.09
CA THR A 296 -0.67 13.28 -19.02
C THR A 296 -1.28 12.91 -17.68
N ALA A 297 -0.59 12.05 -16.93
CA ALA A 297 -0.86 11.77 -15.53
C ALA A 297 0.26 12.34 -14.65
N PHE A 298 -0.09 12.95 -13.53
CA PHE A 298 0.89 13.48 -12.57
C PHE A 298 0.37 13.32 -11.13
N ILE A 299 1.28 13.36 -10.17
CA ILE A 299 0.93 13.28 -8.75
C ILE A 299 0.50 14.66 -8.28
N SER A 300 -0.79 14.85 -8.05
CA SER A 300 -1.38 16.13 -7.64
C SER A 300 -1.34 16.31 -6.13
N ASP A 301 -1.41 15.20 -5.37
CA ASP A 301 -1.35 15.23 -3.92
C ASP A 301 -0.61 14.04 -3.29
N ALA A 302 0.00 14.29 -2.13
CA ALA A 302 0.69 13.27 -1.36
C ALA A 302 0.60 13.57 0.14
N GLY A 303 0.27 12.54 0.91
CA GLY A 303 0.23 12.64 2.37
C GLY A 303 0.38 11.30 3.05
N TYR A 304 0.43 11.35 4.38
CA TYR A 304 0.51 10.16 5.21
C TYR A 304 -0.45 10.22 6.39
N VAL A 305 -0.88 9.05 6.87
CA VAL A 305 -1.65 8.88 8.11
C VAL A 305 -0.79 8.11 9.08
N LEU A 306 -0.55 8.66 10.27
CA LEU A 306 0.07 7.91 11.35
C LEU A 306 -0.90 6.84 11.86
N THR A 307 -0.42 5.62 11.99
CA THR A 307 -1.19 4.49 12.53
C THR A 307 -0.45 3.84 13.69
N TRP A 308 -1.20 3.46 14.72
CA TRP A 308 -0.64 2.79 15.88
C TRP A 308 -1.49 1.58 16.26
N VAL A 309 -0.84 0.47 16.60
CA VAL A 309 -1.55 -0.76 16.94
C VAL A 309 -1.90 -0.74 18.42
N TYR A 310 -3.17 -0.53 18.74
CA TYR A 310 -3.70 -0.59 20.09
C TYR A 310 -3.98 -2.03 20.51
N THR A 311 -3.53 -2.42 21.71
CA THR A 311 -3.68 -3.79 22.20
C THR A 311 -4.34 -3.92 23.58
N PRO A 312 -5.63 -3.57 23.72
CA PRO A 312 -6.34 -3.75 24.99
C PRO A 312 -6.53 -5.22 25.34
N VAL A 313 -6.95 -5.47 26.58
CA VAL A 313 -7.45 -6.78 27.00
C VAL A 313 -8.96 -6.71 27.15
N GLU A 314 -9.66 -7.48 26.33
CA GLU A 314 -11.12 -7.58 26.30
C GLU A 314 -11.51 -9.04 26.54
N ASN A 315 -12.42 -9.28 27.50
CA ASN A 315 -12.86 -10.63 27.88
C ASN A 315 -11.68 -11.58 28.16
N GLY A 316 -10.63 -11.08 28.82
CA GLY A 316 -9.43 -11.85 29.15
C GLY A 316 -8.48 -12.13 27.98
N LYS A 317 -8.76 -11.63 26.77
CA LYS A 317 -7.90 -11.79 25.59
C LYS A 317 -7.29 -10.47 25.16
N LYS A 318 -6.00 -10.48 24.83
CA LYS A 318 -5.35 -9.36 24.15
C LYS A 318 -6.00 -9.20 22.76
N LYS A 319 -6.36 -7.97 22.41
CA LYS A 319 -6.86 -7.59 21.09
C LYS A 319 -5.82 -6.76 20.34
N PHE A 320 -6.07 -6.51 19.06
CA PHE A 320 -5.23 -5.69 18.20
C PHE A 320 -6.16 -4.83 17.37
N TYR A 321 -5.95 -3.52 17.38
CA TYR A 321 -6.71 -2.53 16.62
C TYR A 321 -5.74 -1.56 15.97
N ILE A 322 -5.86 -1.31 14.67
CA ILE A 322 -5.06 -0.28 13.99
C ILE A 322 -5.78 1.06 14.16
N LEU A 323 -5.22 1.97 14.95
CA LEU A 323 -5.81 3.28 15.21
C LEU A 323 -5.19 4.34 14.28
N PRO A 324 -5.99 5.16 13.57
CA PRO A 324 -5.51 6.39 12.96
C PRO A 324 -5.21 7.43 14.05
N CYS A 325 -3.93 7.73 14.29
CA CYS A 325 -3.50 8.46 15.49
C CYS A 325 -4.17 9.83 15.64
N ALA A 326 -4.37 10.56 14.54
CA ALA A 326 -4.98 11.90 14.56
C ALA A 326 -6.41 11.89 15.12
N GLU A 327 -7.16 10.80 14.98
CA GLU A 327 -8.52 10.69 15.51
C GLU A 327 -8.57 10.37 17.01
N PHE A 328 -7.46 9.87 17.57
CA PHE A 328 -7.37 9.33 18.94
C PHE A 328 -6.47 10.16 19.86
N GLU A 329 -5.56 10.98 19.32
CA GLU A 329 -4.58 11.75 20.11
C GLU A 329 -5.21 12.79 21.05
N LYS A 330 -6.49 13.14 20.85
CA LYS A 330 -7.25 14.06 21.73
C LYS A 330 -8.31 13.34 22.57
N LYS A 331 -8.27 12.01 22.63
CA LYS A 331 -9.30 11.16 23.23
C LYS A 331 -8.73 10.12 24.21
N PRO A 332 -8.03 10.55 25.28
CA PRO A 332 -7.44 9.63 26.26
C PRO A 332 -8.48 8.70 26.92
N GLU A 333 -9.74 9.12 27.01
CA GLU A 333 -10.86 8.37 27.57
C GLU A 333 -11.22 7.10 26.78
N LEU A 334 -10.79 6.98 25.52
CA LEU A 334 -11.01 5.78 24.70
C LEU A 334 -10.02 4.64 24.98
N PHE A 335 -9.02 4.89 25.84
CA PHE A 335 -8.00 3.90 26.18
C PHE A 335 -8.30 3.26 27.53
N GLN A 336 -8.21 1.93 27.58
CA GLN A 336 -8.35 1.12 28.81
C GLN A 336 -7.39 1.55 29.94
N SER A 337 -6.26 2.18 29.61
CA SER A 337 -5.31 2.71 30.60
C SER A 337 -4.54 3.91 30.03
N SER A 338 -4.08 4.80 30.93
CA SER A 338 -3.20 5.91 30.56
C SER A 338 -1.91 5.43 29.89
N GLY A 339 -1.35 4.29 30.33
CA GLY A 339 -0.15 3.72 29.72
C GLY A 339 -0.29 3.37 28.24
N HIS A 340 -1.48 2.95 27.79
CA HIS A 340 -1.73 2.74 26.35
C HIS A 340 -1.74 4.07 25.58
N TYR A 341 -2.44 5.07 26.11
CA TYR A 341 -2.48 6.40 25.53
C TYR A 341 -1.08 7.04 25.46
N ASP A 342 -0.32 6.98 26.56
CA ASP A 342 1.04 7.51 26.65
C ASP A 342 1.98 6.82 25.65
N SER A 343 1.80 5.51 25.41
CA SER A 343 2.58 4.77 24.41
C SER A 343 2.25 5.24 22.98
N MET A 344 0.97 5.43 22.66
CA MET A 344 0.57 5.99 21.36
C MET A 344 1.15 7.40 21.19
N MET A 345 1.03 8.26 22.19
CA MET A 345 1.56 9.63 22.12
C MET A 345 3.09 9.67 22.00
N LEU A 346 3.80 8.72 22.63
CA LEU A 346 5.23 8.55 22.44
C LEU A 346 5.57 8.15 20.99
N TYR A 347 4.83 7.21 20.41
CA TYR A 347 4.97 6.83 19.01
C TYR A 347 4.72 8.03 18.08
N VAL A 348 3.60 8.75 18.26
CA VAL A 348 3.24 9.93 17.46
C VAL A 348 4.34 10.99 17.54
N LYS A 349 4.84 11.29 18.74
CA LYS A 349 5.92 12.27 18.94
C LYS A 349 7.21 11.85 18.23
N ASP A 350 7.57 10.57 18.29
CA ASP A 350 8.76 10.05 17.62
C ASP A 350 8.61 10.09 16.09
N ALA A 351 7.48 9.63 15.56
CA ALA A 351 7.20 9.59 14.12
C ALA A 351 7.14 11.01 13.52
N ARG A 352 6.39 11.94 14.14
CA ARG A 352 6.32 13.34 13.68
C ARG A 352 7.70 13.99 13.68
N ARG A 353 8.46 13.86 14.78
CA ARG A 353 9.83 14.42 14.85
C ARG A 353 10.75 13.85 13.77
N LEU A 354 10.67 12.55 13.47
CA LEU A 354 11.45 11.95 12.39
C LEU A 354 11.06 12.55 11.03
N LEU A 355 9.77 12.60 10.74
CA LEU A 355 9.23 13.09 9.47
C LEU A 355 9.44 14.59 9.29
N ASP A 356 9.40 15.38 10.36
CA ASP A 356 9.64 16.83 10.31
C ASP A 356 11.12 17.16 10.09
N ASN A 357 12.02 16.37 10.67
CA ASN A 357 13.46 16.63 10.56
C ASN A 357 14.08 16.09 9.27
N HIS A 358 13.48 15.06 8.68
CA HIS A 358 14.09 14.31 7.57
C HIS A 358 13.17 14.08 6.38
N GLY A 359 11.87 14.35 6.50
CA GLY A 359 10.89 14.22 5.43
C GLY A 359 10.62 15.53 4.70
N SER A 360 10.03 15.41 3.51
CA SER A 360 9.65 16.55 2.66
C SER A 360 8.54 16.16 1.69
N GLY A 361 7.79 17.13 1.17
CA GLY A 361 6.83 16.91 0.08
C GLY A 361 5.49 16.25 0.46
N PHE A 362 5.41 15.56 1.60
CA PHE A 362 4.19 14.95 2.15
C PHE A 362 3.67 15.72 3.36
N ARG A 363 2.34 15.78 3.50
CA ARG A 363 1.69 16.30 4.72
C ARG A 363 1.00 15.20 5.51
N GLU A 364 0.91 15.38 6.83
CA GLU A 364 0.08 14.51 7.65
C GLU A 364 -1.41 14.76 7.35
N MET A 365 -2.16 13.68 7.18
CA MET A 365 -3.56 13.68 6.82
C MET A 365 -4.40 12.86 7.80
N THR A 366 -5.69 13.15 7.82
CA THR A 366 -6.72 12.31 8.46
C THR A 366 -7.96 12.29 7.57
N LEU A 367 -8.86 11.35 7.85
CA LEU A 367 -10.21 11.33 7.29
C LEU A 367 -11.17 11.96 8.30
N THR A 368 -12.09 12.79 7.86
CA THR A 368 -13.15 13.36 8.69
C THR A 368 -14.40 13.50 7.84
N ASP A 369 -15.51 12.91 8.28
CA ASP A 369 -16.78 12.87 7.54
C ASP A 369 -16.60 12.40 6.08
N GLY A 370 -15.76 11.38 5.88
CA GLY A 370 -15.45 10.81 4.57
C GLY A 370 -14.55 11.67 3.68
N LYS A 371 -14.00 12.77 4.20
CA LYS A 371 -13.12 13.68 3.45
C LYS A 371 -11.70 13.67 4.02
N TRP A 372 -10.74 13.60 3.12
CA TRP A 372 -9.33 13.72 3.45
C TRP A 372 -8.99 15.18 3.77
N ILE A 373 -8.44 15.42 4.95
CA ILE A 373 -8.01 16.75 5.41
C ILE A 373 -6.60 16.71 5.98
N GLY A 374 -5.91 17.85 5.99
CA GLY A 374 -4.62 17.97 6.66
C GLY A 374 -4.79 17.99 8.18
N VAL A 375 -3.88 17.33 8.91
CA VAL A 375 -3.87 17.41 10.38
C VAL A 375 -3.33 18.77 10.81
N THR A 376 -4.12 19.51 11.59
CA THR A 376 -3.64 20.71 12.29
C THR A 376 -3.00 20.30 13.61
N ARG A 377 -1.68 20.48 13.69
CA ARG A 377 -0.84 20.11 14.85
C ARG A 377 -0.84 21.16 15.95
#